data_AF-A0A6J5JKI4-F1
#
_entry.id   AF-A0A6J5JKI4-F1
#
_cell.length_a   1.000
_cell.length_b   1.000
_cell.length_c   1.000
_cell.angle_alpha   90.00
_cell.angle_beta   90.00
_cell.angle_gamma   90.00
#
_symmetry.space_group_name_H-M   'P 1'
#
loop_
_entity.id
_entity.type
_entity.pdbx_description
1 polymer ?
#
loop_
_entity_poly.entity_id
_entity_poly.type
_entity_poly.pdbx_seq_one_letter_code
_entity_poly.pdbx_strand_id
1 'polypeptide(L)'
;MAKREFAIALNVLADTGGELTWSTHDYEAFRFVAPGVRLIFYPHTTSSTGNVSIRVRDSASKDKARAMHLMALLYIGAGNNNTFSWKGINFNSVLRVKQSARIEYGWADQR
;
A
#
# COMPACT_ATOMS: atom_id res chain seq x y z
N MET A 1 7.09 -12.83 -5.37
CA MET A 1 6.56 -11.87 -4.38
C MET A 1 5.36 -11.18 -4.99
N ALA A 2 5.54 -10.16 -5.85
CA ALA A 2 4.51 -9.20 -6.26
C ALA A 2 3.08 -9.71 -6.59
N LYS A 3 2.85 -10.96 -7.04
CA LYS A 3 1.51 -11.46 -7.37
C LYS A 3 0.57 -11.47 -6.15
N ARG A 4 1.05 -11.89 -4.98
CA ARG A 4 0.23 -11.89 -3.75
C ARG A 4 -0.05 -10.46 -3.32
N GLU A 5 0.96 -9.60 -3.32
CA GLU A 5 0.77 -8.20 -2.93
C GLU A 5 -0.13 -7.45 -3.92
N PHE A 6 -0.06 -7.77 -5.21
CA PHE A 6 -0.99 -7.22 -6.19
C PHE A 6 -2.44 -7.62 -5.87
N ALA A 7 -2.70 -8.89 -5.54
CA ALA A 7 -4.03 -9.35 -5.16
C ALA A 7 -4.55 -8.66 -3.88
N ILE A 8 -3.71 -8.51 -2.86
CA ILE A 8 -4.07 -7.77 -1.64
C ILE A 8 -4.35 -6.29 -1.99
N ALA A 9 -3.50 -5.66 -2.80
CA ALA A 9 -3.70 -4.28 -3.22
C ALA A 9 -4.97 -4.08 -4.05
N LEU A 10 -5.34 -5.04 -4.92
CA LEU A 10 -6.62 -5.03 -5.63
C LEU A 10 -7.80 -5.00 -4.66
N ASN A 11 -7.81 -5.90 -3.67
CA ASN A 11 -8.88 -5.98 -2.68
C ASN A 11 -8.97 -4.69 -1.84
N VAL A 12 -7.83 -4.15 -1.40
CA VAL A 12 -7.79 -2.93 -0.60
C VAL A 12 -8.26 -1.69 -1.38
N LEU A 13 -7.98 -1.64 -2.68
CA LEU A 13 -8.17 -0.44 -3.50
C LEU A 13 -9.41 -0.50 -4.41
N ALA A 14 -10.17 -1.60 -4.40
CA ALA A 14 -11.29 -1.84 -5.31
C ALA A 14 -12.28 -0.66 -5.40
N ASP A 15 -12.72 -0.12 -4.27
CA ASP A 15 -13.77 0.92 -4.22
C ASP A 15 -13.21 2.36 -4.22
N THR A 16 -11.92 2.51 -4.51
CA THR A 16 -11.24 3.80 -4.37
C THR A 16 -11.27 4.65 -5.65
N GLY A 17 -11.97 4.18 -6.69
CA GLY A 17 -12.19 4.90 -7.94
C GLY A 17 -10.92 5.09 -8.77
N GLY A 18 -10.03 4.11 -8.77
CA GLY A 18 -8.78 4.14 -9.51
C GLY A 18 -8.40 2.78 -10.08
N GLU A 19 -7.24 2.74 -10.73
CA GLU A 19 -6.75 1.57 -11.45
C GLU A 19 -5.40 1.11 -10.89
N LEU A 20 -5.30 -0.18 -10.58
CA LEU A 20 -4.05 -0.84 -10.22
C LEU A 20 -3.48 -1.56 -11.45
N THR A 21 -2.27 -1.17 -11.88
CA THR A 21 -1.64 -1.72 -13.10
C THR A 21 -0.25 -2.23 -12.80
N TRP A 22 0.11 -3.37 -13.41
CA TRP A 22 1.49 -3.83 -13.45
C TRP A 22 2.37 -2.78 -14.14
N SER A 23 3.54 -2.49 -13.55
CA SER A 23 4.48 -1.54 -14.16
C SER A 23 5.44 -2.29 -15.07
N THR A 24 5.88 -1.62 -16.14
CA THR A 24 6.93 -2.11 -17.04
C THR A 24 8.29 -1.46 -16.74
N HIS A 25 8.36 -0.59 -15.73
CA HIS A 25 9.61 0.05 -15.31
C HIS A 25 10.44 -0.87 -14.41
N ASP A 26 11.77 -0.89 -14.61
CA ASP A 26 12.70 -1.80 -13.92
C ASP A 26 12.63 -1.78 -12.38
N TYR A 27 12.22 -0.65 -11.82
CA TYR A 27 12.16 -0.44 -10.37
C TYR A 27 10.75 -0.45 -9.80
N GLU A 28 9.69 -0.63 -10.59
CA GLU A 28 8.31 -0.64 -10.11
C GLU A 28 7.69 -2.02 -10.32
N ALA A 29 7.06 -2.57 -9.29
CA ALA A 29 6.25 -3.77 -9.44
C ALA A 29 4.89 -3.44 -10.05
N PHE A 30 4.21 -2.43 -9.50
CA PHE A 30 2.91 -1.98 -9.96
C PHE A 30 2.64 -0.54 -9.47
N ARG A 31 1.56 0.06 -9.97
CA ARG A 31 1.15 1.43 -9.63
C ARG A 31 -0.35 1.52 -9.49
N PHE A 32 -0.81 2.46 -8.67
CA PHE A 32 -2.21 2.80 -8.50
C PHE A 32 -2.45 4.25 -8.87
N VAL A 33 -3.47 4.52 -9.69
CA VAL A 33 -3.86 5.88 -10.10
C VAL A 33 -5.35 6.07 -9.88
N ALA A 34 -5.72 7.10 -9.11
CA ALA A 34 -7.09 7.56 -8.91
C ALA A 34 -7.14 9.09 -9.04
N PRO A 35 -8.34 9.71 -9.17
CA PRO A 35 -8.47 11.16 -9.14
C PRO A 35 -7.76 11.78 -7.93
N GLY A 36 -6.70 12.55 -8.20
CA GLY A 36 -5.90 13.25 -7.20
C GLY A 36 -4.85 12.41 -6.46
N VAL A 37 -4.78 11.09 -6.69
CA VAL A 37 -3.83 10.19 -6.01
C VAL A 37 -3.05 9.33 -7.00
N ARG A 38 -1.73 9.24 -6.79
CA ARG A 38 -0.86 8.31 -7.49
C ARG A 38 0.08 7.64 -6.49
N LEU A 39 0.03 6.31 -6.43
CA LEU A 39 0.91 5.48 -5.62
C LEU A 39 1.77 4.59 -6.51
N ILE A 40 3.02 4.39 -6.12
CA ILE A 40 3.93 3.43 -6.76
C ILE A 40 4.35 2.36 -5.75
N PHE A 41 4.52 1.15 -6.25
CA PHE A 41 4.84 -0.04 -5.46
C PHE A 41 6.10 -0.64 -6.03
N TYR A 42 7.10 -0.87 -5.18
CA TYR A 42 8.37 -1.45 -5.63
C TYR A 42 8.97 -2.41 -4.60
N PRO A 43 9.68 -3.45 -5.07
CA PRO A 43 10.41 -4.34 -4.17
C PRO A 43 11.44 -3.55 -3.36
N HIS A 44 11.47 -3.77 -2.06
CA HIS A 44 12.45 -3.17 -1.16
C HIS A 44 13.00 -4.20 -0.20
N THR A 45 14.33 -4.34 -0.24
CA THR A 45 15.10 -5.10 0.74
C THR A 45 15.74 -4.14 1.73
N THR A 46 15.46 -4.32 3.02
CA THR A 46 16.11 -3.57 4.10
C THR A 46 17.54 -4.08 4.25
N SER A 47 18.54 -3.25 3.94
CA SER A 47 19.95 -3.67 3.90
C SER A 47 20.47 -4.25 5.22
N SER A 48 19.97 -3.79 6.37
CA SER A 48 20.45 -4.24 7.69
C SER A 48 19.88 -5.57 8.15
N THR A 49 18.69 -5.97 7.69
CA THR A 49 18.01 -7.19 8.14
C THR A 49 17.77 -8.21 7.04
N GLY A 50 17.95 -7.83 5.77
CA GLY A 50 17.59 -8.65 4.61
C GLY A 50 16.08 -8.79 4.39
N ASN A 51 15.24 -8.17 5.23
CA ASN A 51 13.78 -8.27 5.09
C ASN A 51 13.33 -7.68 3.76
N VAL A 52 12.51 -8.43 3.04
CA VAL A 52 11.92 -8.01 1.77
C VAL A 52 10.47 -7.60 1.99
N SER A 53 10.08 -6.48 1.37
CA SER A 53 8.72 -5.93 1.40
C SER A 53 8.38 -5.28 0.06
N ILE A 54 7.10 -5.00 -0.18
CA ILE A 54 6.71 -4.01 -1.19
C ILE A 54 6.67 -2.63 -0.52
N ARG A 55 7.56 -1.73 -0.92
CA ARG A 55 7.49 -0.35 -0.46
C ARG A 55 6.49 0.42 -1.30
N VAL A 56 5.55 1.06 -0.63
CA VAL A 56 4.53 1.95 -1.20
C VAL A 56 4.99 3.39 -1.02
N ARG A 57 4.87 4.21 -2.07
CA ARG A 57 5.13 5.65 -2.01
C ARG A 57 4.05 6.44 -2.72
N ASP A 58 3.73 7.60 -2.14
CA ASP A 58 3.09 8.69 -2.87
C ASP A 58 4.02 9.19 -4.00
N SER A 59 3.47 9.30 -5.20
CA SER A 59 4.15 9.79 -6.40
C SER A 59 3.42 11.00 -6.96
N ALA A 60 3.64 12.14 -6.29
CA ALA A 60 3.07 13.44 -6.66
C ALA A 60 1.53 13.51 -6.63
N SER A 61 0.88 12.84 -5.67
CA SER A 61 -0.57 13.00 -5.44
C SER A 61 -0.90 14.47 -5.14
N LYS A 62 -2.01 14.96 -5.69
CA LYS A 62 -2.60 16.26 -5.37
C LYS A 62 -3.29 16.23 -4.01
N ASP A 63 -3.91 15.09 -3.67
CA ASP A 63 -4.53 14.84 -2.38
C ASP A 63 -3.60 13.98 -1.50
N LYS A 64 -2.78 14.65 -0.68
CA LYS A 64 -1.83 13.98 0.22
C LYS A 64 -2.51 13.22 1.35
N ALA A 65 -3.66 13.72 1.83
CA ALA A 65 -4.40 13.10 2.91
C ALA A 65 -5.00 11.76 2.45
N ARG A 66 -5.63 11.75 1.27
CA ARG A 66 -6.14 10.51 0.67
C ARG A 66 -5.03 9.54 0.32
N ALA A 67 -3.91 10.01 -0.23
CA ALA A 67 -2.75 9.14 -0.49
C ALA A 67 -2.25 8.44 0.79
N MET A 68 -2.09 9.20 1.89
CA MET A 68 -1.70 8.64 3.19
C MET A 68 -2.74 7.64 3.71
N HIS A 69 -4.02 7.96 3.59
CA HIS A 69 -5.11 7.07 4.00
C HIS A 69 -5.07 5.73 3.26
N LEU A 70 -4.92 5.75 1.93
CA LEU A 70 -4.83 4.53 1.11
C LEU A 70 -3.58 3.71 1.44
N MET A 71 -2.44 4.37 1.68
CA MET A 71 -1.21 3.68 2.13
C MET A 71 -1.39 3.00 3.50
N ALA A 72 -2.14 3.62 4.42
CA ALA A 72 -2.48 3.01 5.71
C ALA A 72 -3.42 1.80 5.52
N LEU A 73 -4.44 1.90 4.66
CA LEU A 73 -5.33 0.79 4.35
C LEU A 73 -4.58 -0.41 3.77
N LEU A 74 -3.59 -0.18 2.90
CA LEU A 74 -2.74 -1.24 2.33
C LEU A 74 -2.02 -2.01 3.42
N TYR A 75 -1.40 -1.31 4.38
CA TYR A 75 -0.75 -1.97 5.50
C TYR A 75 -1.71 -2.78 6.37
N ILE A 76 -2.86 -2.20 6.69
CA ILE A 76 -3.85 -2.83 7.54
C ILE A 76 -4.37 -4.09 6.84
N GLY A 77 -4.78 -3.96 5.57
CA GLY A 77 -5.29 -5.05 4.76
C GLY A 77 -4.32 -6.21 4.60
N ALA A 78 -3.02 -5.96 4.55
CA ALA A 78 -2.01 -7.01 4.46
C ALA A 78 -1.65 -7.67 5.81
N GLY A 79 -2.05 -7.08 6.95
CA GLY A 79 -1.96 -7.73 8.25
C GLY A 79 -0.78 -7.38 9.13
N ASN A 80 -0.23 -6.16 9.03
CA ASN A 80 0.84 -5.69 9.95
C ASN A 80 2.10 -6.58 9.92
N ASN A 81 2.42 -7.18 8.77
CA ASN A 81 3.42 -8.24 8.61
C ASN A 81 4.53 -7.88 7.60
N ASN A 82 4.83 -6.58 7.45
CA ASN A 82 5.84 -6.04 6.52
C ASN A 82 5.61 -6.35 5.02
N THR A 83 4.43 -6.86 4.65
CA THR A 83 4.07 -7.04 3.22
C THR A 83 4.11 -5.71 2.47
N PHE A 84 3.46 -4.68 3.02
CA PHE A 84 3.58 -3.30 2.55
C PHE A 84 4.33 -2.45 3.57
N SER A 85 5.34 -1.73 3.12
CA SER A 85 6.08 -0.76 3.92
C SER A 85 5.98 0.65 3.32
N TRP A 86 6.12 1.68 4.13
CA TRP A 86 6.12 3.08 3.68
C TRP A 86 7.30 3.85 4.25
N LYS A 87 7.50 5.07 3.74
CA LYS A 87 8.36 6.07 4.36
C LYS A 87 7.54 7.34 4.56
N GLY A 88 7.56 7.90 5.78
CA GLY A 88 6.94 9.20 6.07
C GLY A 88 5.50 9.19 6.60
N ILE A 89 4.89 8.02 6.83
CA ILE A 89 3.61 7.92 7.56
C ILE A 89 3.89 7.59 9.03
N ASN A 90 3.32 8.39 9.93
CA ASN A 90 3.32 8.11 11.36
C ASN A 90 2.39 6.93 11.67
N PHE A 91 2.86 5.95 12.46
CA PHE A 91 2.08 4.79 12.86
C PHE A 91 0.76 5.15 13.57
N ASN A 92 0.72 6.24 14.33
CA ASN A 92 -0.52 6.73 14.94
C ASN A 92 -1.59 7.11 13.91
N SER A 93 -1.20 7.54 12.71
CA SER A 93 -2.15 7.77 11.62
C SER A 93 -2.76 6.46 11.12
N VAL A 94 -1.98 5.39 11.06
CA VAL A 94 -2.47 4.05 10.69
C VAL A 94 -3.48 3.54 11.72
N LEU A 95 -3.17 3.69 13.02
CA LEU A 95 -4.09 3.31 14.11
C LEU A 95 -5.42 4.05 14.01
N ARG A 96 -5.38 5.37 13.75
CA ARG A 96 -6.60 6.17 13.54
C ARG A 96 -7.41 5.68 12.35
N VAL A 97 -6.76 5.36 11.22
CA VAL A 97 -7.45 4.82 10.03
C VAL A 97 -8.11 3.47 10.33
N LYS A 98 -7.40 2.55 10.99
CA LYS A 98 -7.97 1.25 11.41
C LYS A 98 -9.22 1.47 12.27
N GLN A 99 -9.13 2.33 13.27
CA GLN A 99 -10.22 2.61 14.19
C GLN A 99 -11.42 3.24 13.48
N SER A 100 -11.20 4.24 12.62
CA SER A 100 -12.28 4.91 11.88
C SER A 100 -12.97 3.99 10.88
N ALA A 101 -12.19 3.15 10.19
CA ALA A 101 -12.72 2.22 9.19
C ALA A 101 -13.30 0.94 9.80
N ARG A 102 -13.06 0.68 11.10
CA ARG A 102 -13.52 -0.52 11.82
C ARG A 102 -13.11 -1.83 11.14
N ILE A 103 -11.91 -1.85 10.58
CA ILE A 103 -11.32 -2.99 9.87
C ILE A 103 -10.27 -3.70 10.72
N GLU A 104 -10.09 -5.01 10.49
CA GLU A 104 -9.07 -5.81 11.16
C GLU A 104 -7.79 -5.95 10.34
N TYR A 105 -6.67 -6.19 11.02
CA TYR A 105 -5.43 -6.48 10.32
C TYR A 105 -5.58 -7.77 9.51
N GLY A 106 -5.17 -7.75 8.24
CA GLY A 106 -5.10 -8.94 7.38
C GLY A 106 -6.39 -9.23 6.63
N TRP A 107 -7.41 -8.36 6.71
CA TRP A 107 -8.72 -8.59 6.10
C TRP A 107 -8.67 -8.86 4.59
N ALA A 108 -7.65 -8.35 3.90
CA ALA A 108 -7.47 -8.49 2.45
C ALA A 108 -6.53 -9.64 2.07
N ASP A 109 -5.83 -10.25 3.03
CA ASP A 109 -4.96 -11.41 2.85
C ASP A 109 -5.77 -12.70 3.10
N GLN A 110 -6.62 -13.05 2.13
CA GLN A 110 -7.30 -14.35 2.14
C GLN A 110 -6.29 -15.42 1.70
N ARG A 111 -5.77 -16.16 2.69
CA ARG A 111 -4.91 -17.33 2.48
C ARG A 111 -5.71 -18.56 2.09
#